data_AF-A0A813BSE0-F1
#
_entry.id   AF-A0A813BSE0-F1
#
_cell.length_a   1.000
_cell.length_b   1.000
_cell.length_c   1.000
_cell.angle_alpha   90.00
_cell.angle_beta   90.00
_cell.angle_gamma   90.00
#
_symmetry.space_group_name_H-M   'P 1'
#
loop_
_entity.id
_entity.type
_entity.pdbx_description
1 polymer ?
#
loop_
_entity_poly.entity_id
_entity_poly.type
_entity_poly.pdbx_seq_one_letter_code
_entity_poly.pdbx_strand_id
1 'polypeptide(L)'
;SAITPDLQQAVDKAISRNNATDSPDACTPLQKLLLKDILKGELHSLWRLDPSRNPEAERDYAECLDWYYTSDPRIRFSHDEVSDVFLHGAHRGQPVEATVQQLLCREASSYEIPALVAMEWSGKLYIICGNRRFKAFKQCYERTGWDAMFKMIVHTGPSSHPCRTIPDQTLRMLFFLKALQAMNTTCEGRNARFRL
;
A
#
# COMPACT_ATOMS: atom_id res chain seq x y z
N SER A 1 9.99 -4.88 -21.38
CA SER A 1 11.44 -5.16 -21.29
C SER A 1 11.67 -6.18 -20.20
N ALA A 2 12.38 -7.27 -20.51
CA ALA A 2 12.62 -8.36 -19.56
C ALA A 2 13.54 -7.90 -18.42
N ILE A 3 13.20 -8.29 -17.19
CA ILE A 3 14.07 -8.11 -16.01
C ILE A 3 15.34 -8.93 -16.25
N THR A 4 16.51 -8.31 -16.06
CA THR A 4 17.78 -9.01 -16.23
C THR A 4 17.90 -10.16 -15.21
N PRO A 5 18.48 -11.31 -15.58
CA PRO A 5 18.67 -12.47 -14.69
C PRO A 5 19.33 -12.10 -13.35
N ASP A 6 20.17 -11.07 -13.35
CA ASP A 6 20.86 -10.54 -12.18
C ASP A 6 19.91 -9.95 -11.12
N LEU A 7 18.81 -9.32 -11.55
CA LEU A 7 17.83 -8.75 -10.62
C LEU A 7 17.03 -9.86 -9.94
N GLN A 8 16.66 -10.90 -10.69
CA GLN A 8 15.95 -12.07 -10.15
C GLN A 8 16.83 -12.81 -9.14
N GLN A 9 18.11 -13.02 -9.47
CA GLN A 9 19.08 -13.67 -8.58
C GLN A 9 19.35 -12.85 -7.30
N ALA A 10 19.37 -11.52 -7.39
CA ALA A 10 19.54 -10.65 -6.22
C ALA A 10 18.33 -10.73 -5.27
N VAL A 11 17.11 -10.82 -5.82
CA VAL A 11 15.87 -10.99 -5.04
C VAL A 11 15.86 -12.38 -4.37
N ASP A 12 16.16 -13.45 -5.10
CA ASP A 12 16.18 -14.81 -4.56
C ASP A 12 17.22 -14.97 -3.43
N LYS A 13 18.39 -14.32 -3.57
CA LYS A 13 19.46 -14.32 -2.57
C LYS A 13 19.11 -13.50 -1.32
N ALA A 14 18.34 -12.43 -1.47
CA ALA A 14 17.83 -11.66 -0.33
C ALA A 14 16.77 -12.46 0.45
N ILE A 15 15.89 -13.19 -0.25
CA ILE A 15 14.88 -14.06 0.36
C ILE A 15 15.53 -15.23 1.12
N SER A 16 16.57 -15.86 0.54
CA SER A 16 17.24 -17.01 1.14
C SER A 16 18.06 -16.69 2.40
N ARG A 17 18.53 -15.44 2.56
CA ARG A 17 19.34 -15.01 3.71
C ARG A 17 18.54 -14.73 5.00
N ASN A 18 17.21 -14.60 4.92
CA ASN A 18 16.36 -14.29 6.08
C ASN A 18 16.05 -15.51 6.99
N ASN A 19 16.62 -16.69 6.72
CA ASN A 19 16.39 -17.90 7.52
C ASN A 19 17.41 -18.12 8.66
N ALA A 20 18.34 -17.19 8.89
CA ALA A 20 19.31 -17.27 9.98
C ALA A 20 19.06 -16.15 11.01
N THR A 21 18.93 -16.56 12.26
CA THR A 21 18.66 -15.80 13.47
C THR A 21 19.58 -14.59 13.67
N ASP A 22 19.03 -13.38 13.49
CA ASP A 22 19.30 -12.13 14.21
C ASP A 22 18.31 -11.08 13.64
N SER A 23 17.84 -10.13 14.46
CA SER A 23 16.70 -9.23 14.16
C SER A 23 16.56 -8.81 12.66
N PRO A 24 15.51 -9.22 11.91
CA PRO A 24 15.60 -9.39 10.45
C PRO A 24 15.13 -8.22 9.58
N ASP A 25 14.60 -7.14 10.16
CA ASP A 25 13.57 -6.37 9.44
C ASP A 25 14.00 -5.02 8.85
N ALA A 26 15.28 -4.63 8.93
CA ALA A 26 15.73 -3.36 8.37
C ALA A 26 16.65 -3.55 7.16
N CYS A 27 16.18 -3.16 5.97
CA CYS A 27 17.04 -2.95 4.81
C CYS A 27 18.19 -2.02 5.20
N THR A 28 19.41 -2.39 4.80
CA THR A 28 20.58 -1.52 4.93
C THR A 28 20.35 -0.20 4.19
N PRO A 29 21.03 0.90 4.56
CA PRO A 29 20.91 2.18 3.86
C PRO A 29 21.12 2.06 2.33
N LEU A 30 22.07 1.22 1.91
CA LEU A 30 22.33 0.94 0.49
C LEU A 30 21.15 0.22 -0.18
N GLN A 31 20.57 -0.80 0.46
CA GLN A 31 19.37 -1.48 -0.04
C GLN A 31 18.18 -0.52 -0.16
N LYS A 32 18.01 0.40 0.80
CA LYS A 32 16.97 1.44 0.74
C LYS A 32 17.17 2.39 -0.45
N LEU A 33 18.43 2.75 -0.77
CA LEU A 33 18.76 3.59 -1.93
C LEU A 33 18.51 2.85 -3.25
N LEU A 34 18.95 1.59 -3.36
CA LEU A 34 18.71 0.75 -4.55
C LEU A 34 17.22 0.53 -4.78
N LEU A 35 16.45 0.24 -3.73
CA LEU A 35 14.99 0.14 -3.80
C LEU A 35 14.36 1.44 -4.30
N LYS A 36 14.81 2.59 -3.77
CA LYS A 36 14.32 3.90 -4.23
C LYS A 36 14.61 4.12 -5.72
N ASP A 37 15.80 3.78 -6.20
CA ASP A 37 16.16 4.02 -7.60
C ASP A 37 15.47 3.08 -8.57
N ILE A 38 15.32 1.78 -8.23
CA ILE A 38 14.51 0.83 -9.03
C ILE A 38 13.06 1.32 -9.14
N LEU A 39 12.51 1.83 -8.03
CA LEU A 39 11.13 2.30 -7.99
C LEU A 39 10.94 3.63 -8.75
N LYS A 40 11.94 4.52 -8.84
CA LYS A 40 11.79 5.82 -9.54
C LYS A 40 11.41 5.70 -11.03
N GLY A 41 11.85 4.66 -11.73
CA GLY A 41 11.60 4.50 -13.17
C GLY A 41 10.27 3.83 -13.53
N GLU A 42 9.79 2.93 -12.67
CA GLU A 42 8.73 1.96 -13.04
C GLU A 42 7.49 2.02 -12.12
N LEU A 43 7.53 2.81 -11.03
CA LEU A 43 6.40 3.00 -10.11
C LEU A 43 5.12 3.47 -10.77
N HIS A 44 5.21 4.12 -11.95
CA HIS A 44 4.03 4.56 -12.68
C HIS A 44 3.08 3.37 -12.88
N SER A 45 3.58 2.21 -13.30
CA SER A 45 2.78 1.02 -13.64
C SER A 45 1.88 0.50 -12.50
N LEU A 46 2.19 0.79 -11.23
CA LEU A 46 1.33 0.46 -10.08
C LEU A 46 -0.07 1.10 -10.16
N TRP A 47 -0.24 2.14 -10.98
CA TRP A 47 -1.54 2.76 -11.21
C TRP A 47 -2.61 1.77 -11.67
N ARG A 48 -2.19 0.73 -12.40
CA ARG A 48 -3.09 -0.34 -12.90
C ARG A 48 -3.77 -1.11 -11.78
N LEU A 49 -3.15 -1.14 -10.60
CA LEU A 49 -3.67 -1.83 -9.42
C LEU A 49 -4.55 -0.93 -8.56
N ASP A 50 -4.49 0.39 -8.70
CA ASP A 50 -5.17 1.34 -7.82
C ASP A 50 -6.59 1.67 -8.35
N PRO A 51 -7.67 1.27 -7.67
CA PRO A 51 -9.05 1.56 -8.09
C PRO A 51 -9.38 3.06 -8.28
N SER A 52 -8.66 3.95 -7.59
CA SER A 52 -8.84 5.40 -7.78
C SER A 52 -8.29 5.90 -9.12
N ARG A 53 -7.43 5.11 -9.79
CA ARG A 53 -6.82 5.42 -11.09
C ARG A 53 -7.28 4.48 -12.19
N ASN A 54 -7.55 3.23 -11.84
CA ASN A 54 -8.09 2.18 -12.70
C ASN A 54 -9.29 1.52 -11.99
N PRO A 55 -10.52 2.01 -12.20
CA PRO A 55 -11.72 1.43 -11.57
C PRO A 55 -11.94 -0.05 -11.86
N GLU A 56 -11.43 -0.57 -12.98
CA GLU A 56 -11.51 -2.00 -13.33
C GLU A 56 -10.75 -2.89 -12.35
N ALA A 57 -9.76 -2.35 -11.62
CA ALA A 57 -8.99 -3.12 -10.64
C ALA A 57 -9.87 -3.73 -9.53
N GLU A 58 -10.96 -3.08 -9.11
CA GLU A 58 -11.90 -3.70 -8.15
C GLU A 58 -12.58 -4.95 -8.72
N ARG A 59 -12.85 -4.96 -10.03
CA ARG A 59 -13.44 -6.11 -10.72
C ARG A 59 -12.41 -7.19 -10.99
N ASP A 60 -11.24 -6.80 -11.50
CA ASP A 60 -10.16 -7.71 -11.87
C ASP A 60 -9.63 -8.49 -10.66
N TYR A 61 -9.65 -7.87 -9.48
CA TYR A 61 -9.20 -8.46 -8.22
C TYR A 61 -10.35 -8.66 -7.22
N ALA A 62 -11.57 -8.90 -7.70
CA ALA A 62 -12.74 -9.10 -6.84
C ALA A 62 -12.57 -10.25 -5.84
N GLU A 63 -11.85 -11.32 -6.21
CA GLU A 63 -11.53 -12.44 -5.32
C GLU A 63 -10.57 -12.06 -4.17
N CYS A 64 -9.85 -10.96 -4.32
CA CYS A 64 -8.94 -10.42 -3.30
C CYS A 64 -9.59 -9.27 -2.50
N LEU A 65 -10.81 -8.87 -2.84
CA LEU A 65 -11.52 -7.75 -2.24
C LEU A 65 -12.22 -8.20 -0.96
N ASP A 66 -11.96 -7.49 0.13
CA ASP A 66 -12.65 -7.72 1.40
C ASP A 66 -12.87 -6.40 2.16
N TRP A 67 -13.70 -6.44 3.20
CA TRP A 67 -14.05 -5.29 4.02
C TRP A 67 -13.27 -5.26 5.32
N TYR A 68 -12.77 -4.08 5.66
CA TYR A 68 -11.98 -3.86 6.87
C TYR A 68 -12.49 -2.66 7.64
N TYR A 69 -12.21 -2.66 8.95
CA TYR A 69 -12.50 -1.57 9.86
C TYR A 69 -11.28 -0.67 10.04
N THR A 70 -11.53 0.60 10.30
CA THR A 70 -10.49 1.62 10.52
C THR A 70 -9.68 1.37 11.80
N SER A 71 -10.29 0.70 12.77
CA SER A 71 -9.66 0.27 14.02
C SER A 71 -8.74 -0.94 13.88
N ASP A 72 -8.73 -1.66 12.74
CA ASP A 72 -7.97 -2.91 12.59
C ASP A 72 -6.46 -2.69 12.87
N PRO A 73 -5.90 -3.34 13.91
CA PRO A 73 -4.53 -3.11 14.35
C PRO A 73 -3.49 -3.80 13.46
N ARG A 74 -3.89 -4.48 12.39
CA ARG A 74 -2.99 -5.09 11.39
C ARG A 74 -2.62 -4.12 10.27
N ILE A 75 -3.44 -3.10 10.03
CA ILE A 75 -3.28 -2.18 8.89
C ILE A 75 -2.13 -1.21 9.13
N ARG A 76 -1.28 -1.02 8.11
CA ARG A 76 -0.10 -0.15 8.11
C ARG A 76 -0.06 0.73 6.88
N PHE A 77 0.29 2.00 7.06
CA PHE A 77 0.71 2.89 5.99
C PHE A 77 2.04 2.41 5.38
N SER A 78 2.25 2.64 4.09
CA SER A 78 3.54 2.37 3.44
C SER A 78 4.50 3.55 3.40
N HIS A 79 4.13 4.65 4.05
CA HIS A 79 4.90 5.89 4.04
C HIS A 79 4.89 6.52 5.42
N ASP A 80 6.03 7.09 5.83
CA ASP A 80 6.13 7.92 7.05
C ASP A 80 5.33 9.24 6.88
N GLU A 81 5.23 9.71 5.64
CA GLU A 81 4.53 10.94 5.27
C GLU A 81 3.58 10.71 4.10
N VAL A 82 2.40 11.31 4.19
CA VAL A 82 1.38 11.31 3.15
C VAL A 82 1.11 12.76 2.74
N SER A 83 0.99 13.04 1.44
CA SER A 83 0.60 14.39 0.98
C SER A 83 -0.79 14.74 1.53
N ASP A 84 -0.96 15.99 1.92
CA ASP A 84 -2.23 16.60 2.30
C ASP A 84 -3.23 16.75 1.15
N VAL A 85 -2.82 16.55 -0.11
CA VAL A 85 -3.66 16.67 -1.31
C VAL A 85 -3.71 15.35 -2.09
N PHE A 86 -4.88 15.00 -2.62
CA PHE A 86 -5.02 13.88 -3.55
C PHE A 86 -4.37 14.19 -4.90
N LEU A 87 -3.37 13.39 -5.30
CA LEU A 87 -2.68 13.57 -6.57
C LEU A 87 -3.45 12.99 -7.78
N HIS A 88 -4.37 12.05 -7.54
CA HIS A 88 -5.03 11.25 -8.57
C HIS A 88 -6.48 10.91 -8.19
N GLY A 89 -7.24 10.43 -9.18
CA GLY A 89 -8.63 9.97 -9.04
C GLY A 89 -9.65 11.10 -8.99
N ALA A 90 -10.90 10.76 -8.64
CA ALA A 90 -12.03 11.70 -8.58
C ALA A 90 -11.79 12.89 -7.64
N HIS A 91 -10.96 12.70 -6.62
CA HIS A 91 -10.61 13.74 -5.65
C HIS A 91 -9.35 14.53 -6.02
N ARG A 92 -8.80 14.40 -7.23
CA ARG A 92 -7.53 15.05 -7.61
C ARG A 92 -7.54 16.56 -7.32
N GLY A 93 -6.52 17.04 -6.63
CA GLY A 93 -6.37 18.44 -6.21
C GLY A 93 -7.11 18.80 -4.93
N GLN A 94 -7.96 17.92 -4.41
CA GLN A 94 -8.67 18.15 -3.15
C GLN A 94 -7.76 17.85 -1.95
N PRO A 95 -7.83 18.67 -0.88
CA PRO A 95 -7.22 18.32 0.39
C PRO A 95 -7.83 17.04 0.98
N VAL A 96 -7.02 16.22 1.63
CA VAL A 96 -7.45 15.05 2.41
C VAL A 96 -8.45 15.47 3.48
N GLU A 97 -8.24 16.64 4.08
CA GLU A 97 -9.17 17.23 5.06
C GLU A 97 -10.57 17.46 4.47
N ALA A 98 -10.70 17.80 3.18
CA ALA A 98 -12.01 17.97 2.56
C ALA A 98 -12.78 16.64 2.52
N THR A 99 -12.10 15.53 2.19
CA THR A 99 -12.71 14.18 2.24
C THR A 99 -13.04 13.76 3.68
N VAL A 100 -12.21 14.15 4.66
CA VAL A 100 -12.54 13.95 6.08
C VAL A 100 -13.85 14.67 6.43
N GLN A 101 -14.00 15.93 6.04
CA GLN A 101 -15.24 16.69 6.29
C GLN A 101 -16.45 16.06 5.57
N GLN A 102 -16.30 15.66 4.31
CA GLN A 102 -17.38 14.98 3.57
C GLN A 102 -17.84 13.69 4.26
N LEU A 103 -16.89 12.90 4.78
CA LEU A 103 -17.19 11.68 5.54
C LEU A 103 -17.88 11.99 6.88
N LEU A 104 -17.41 13.02 7.61
CA LEU A 104 -17.99 13.44 8.89
C LEU A 104 -19.42 13.99 8.72
N CYS A 105 -19.64 14.78 7.66
CA CYS A 105 -20.93 15.38 7.32
C CYS A 105 -21.88 14.41 6.60
N ARG A 106 -21.45 13.17 6.32
CA ARG A 106 -22.19 12.15 5.55
C ARG A 106 -22.54 12.60 4.12
N GLU A 107 -21.75 13.51 3.56
CA GLU A 107 -21.83 13.93 2.16
C GLU A 107 -21.20 12.89 1.23
N ALA A 108 -20.30 12.06 1.76
CA ALA A 108 -19.74 10.90 1.07
C ALA A 108 -19.91 9.65 1.94
N SER A 109 -20.25 8.53 1.31
CA SER A 109 -20.31 7.23 1.96
C SER A 109 -18.95 6.54 1.91
N SER A 110 -18.55 5.85 2.99
CA SER A 110 -17.32 5.04 2.98
C SER A 110 -17.34 3.93 1.92
N TYR A 111 -18.54 3.52 1.48
CA TYR A 111 -18.77 2.53 0.43
C TYR A 111 -18.45 3.06 -0.97
N GLU A 112 -18.55 4.37 -1.17
CA GLU A 112 -18.29 5.06 -2.44
C GLU A 112 -16.81 5.37 -2.63
N ILE A 113 -16.02 5.31 -1.55
CA ILE A 113 -14.58 5.47 -1.64
C ILE A 113 -13.98 4.24 -2.31
N PRO A 114 -13.17 4.40 -3.38
CA PRO A 114 -12.57 3.27 -4.06
C PRO A 114 -11.69 2.46 -3.12
N ALA A 115 -11.60 1.15 -3.36
CA ALA A 115 -10.88 0.23 -2.50
C ALA A 115 -9.39 0.59 -2.37
N LEU A 116 -8.87 0.39 -1.16
CA LEU A 116 -7.43 0.43 -0.92
C LEU A 116 -6.77 -0.81 -1.53
N VAL A 117 -5.46 -0.78 -1.70
CA VAL A 117 -4.69 -1.96 -2.15
C VAL A 117 -3.60 -2.20 -1.13
N ALA A 118 -3.55 -3.41 -0.59
CA ALA A 118 -2.58 -3.80 0.43
C ALA A 118 -1.90 -5.12 0.09
N MET A 119 -0.73 -5.30 0.68
CA MET A 119 -0.06 -6.59 0.74
C MET A 119 -0.17 -7.15 2.16
N GLU A 120 -0.60 -8.40 2.29
CA GLU A 120 -0.44 -9.10 3.57
C GLU A 120 0.97 -9.67 3.69
N TRP A 121 1.63 -9.39 4.81
CA TRP A 121 2.92 -9.98 5.15
C TRP A 121 3.06 -10.14 6.65
N SER A 122 3.38 -11.35 7.11
CA SER A 122 3.54 -11.69 8.53
C SER A 122 2.36 -11.21 9.41
N GLY A 123 1.13 -11.39 8.92
CA GLY A 123 -0.10 -10.99 9.62
C GLY A 123 -0.36 -9.47 9.70
N LYS A 124 0.38 -8.66 8.94
CA LYS A 124 0.18 -7.22 8.79
C LYS A 124 -0.27 -6.88 7.38
N LEU A 125 -1.05 -5.81 7.24
CA LEU A 125 -1.65 -5.35 5.98
C LEU A 125 -1.02 -4.01 5.59
N TYR A 126 -0.03 -4.04 4.70
CA TYR A 126 0.69 -2.84 4.26
C TYR A 126 -0.02 -2.22 3.06
N ILE A 127 -0.58 -1.02 3.24
CA ILE A 127 -1.29 -0.28 2.19
C ILE A 127 -0.29 0.18 1.15
N ILE A 128 -0.35 -0.36 -0.05
CA ILE A 128 0.51 0.00 -1.18
C ILE A 128 -0.10 1.16 -1.97
N CYS A 129 -1.40 1.11 -2.23
CA CYS A 129 -2.16 2.16 -2.90
C CYS A 129 -3.30 2.67 -2.02
N GLY A 130 -3.54 3.97 -2.04
CA GLY A 130 -4.64 4.59 -1.28
C GLY A 130 -4.30 5.09 0.12
N ASN A 131 -3.01 5.26 0.47
CA ASN A 131 -2.61 5.82 1.78
C ASN A 131 -3.36 7.10 2.18
N ARG A 132 -3.64 8.01 1.24
CA ARG A 132 -4.43 9.24 1.48
C ARG A 132 -5.89 8.96 1.87
N ARG A 133 -6.54 8.00 1.20
CA ARG A 133 -7.91 7.55 1.54
C ARG A 133 -7.92 6.92 2.93
N PHE A 134 -6.95 6.06 3.23
CA PHE A 134 -6.83 5.49 4.57
C PHE A 134 -6.57 6.54 5.65
N LYS A 135 -5.75 7.56 5.36
CA LYS A 135 -5.53 8.68 6.27
C LYS A 135 -6.83 9.42 6.59
N ALA A 136 -7.68 9.64 5.59
CA ALA A 136 -8.99 10.25 5.81
C ALA A 136 -9.87 9.42 6.77
N PHE A 137 -9.99 8.11 6.53
CA PHE A 137 -10.70 7.21 7.46
C PHE A 137 -10.13 7.28 8.88
N LYS A 138 -8.79 7.19 9.00
CA LYS A 138 -8.11 7.21 10.30
C LYS A 138 -8.38 8.51 11.07
N GLN A 139 -8.36 9.65 10.39
CA GLN A 139 -8.68 10.93 11.01
C GLN A 139 -10.15 11.04 11.43
N CYS A 140 -11.09 10.53 10.64
CA CYS A 140 -12.50 10.46 11.04
C CYS A 140 -12.66 9.64 12.33
N TYR A 141 -12.04 8.46 12.39
CA TYR A 141 -12.04 7.61 13.57
C TYR A 141 -11.41 8.30 14.79
N GLU A 142 -10.24 8.91 14.64
CA GLU A 142 -9.55 9.63 15.71
C GLU A 142 -10.37 10.81 16.27
N ARG A 143 -11.15 11.50 15.42
CA ARG A 143 -11.95 12.67 15.83
C ARG A 143 -13.30 12.31 16.45
N THR A 144 -13.90 11.19 16.06
CA THR A 144 -15.30 10.87 16.40
C THR A 144 -15.51 9.51 17.05
N GLY A 145 -14.52 8.63 17.01
CA GLY A 145 -14.66 7.22 17.34
C GLY A 145 -15.45 6.40 16.31
N TRP A 146 -15.86 7.00 15.18
CA TRP A 146 -16.59 6.30 14.13
C TRP A 146 -15.69 5.31 13.39
N ASP A 147 -15.91 4.02 13.63
CA ASP A 147 -15.15 2.94 13.01
C ASP A 147 -15.72 2.59 11.63
N ALA A 148 -15.31 3.37 10.63
CA ALA A 148 -15.77 3.19 9.26
C ALA A 148 -15.28 1.86 8.67
N MET A 149 -16.19 1.17 7.97
CA MET A 149 -15.85 0.06 7.08
C MET A 149 -15.42 0.60 5.70
N PHE A 150 -14.39 -0.01 5.12
CA PHE A 150 -13.93 0.29 3.77
C PHE A 150 -13.48 -0.97 3.02
N LYS A 151 -13.48 -0.87 1.70
CA LYS A 151 -13.01 -1.92 0.79
C LYS A 151 -11.50 -1.95 0.70
N MET A 152 -10.89 -3.13 0.69
CA MET A 152 -9.48 -3.31 0.45
C MET A 152 -9.21 -4.56 -0.38
N ILE A 153 -8.43 -4.41 -1.45
CA ILE A 153 -7.87 -5.50 -2.24
C ILE A 153 -6.59 -5.95 -1.55
N VAL A 154 -6.54 -7.22 -1.10
CA VAL A 154 -5.40 -7.76 -0.36
C VAL A 154 -4.70 -8.82 -1.20
N HIS A 155 -3.47 -8.51 -1.61
CA HIS A 155 -2.60 -9.48 -2.26
C HIS A 155 -1.77 -10.23 -1.23
N THR A 156 -1.87 -11.56 -1.24
CA THR A 156 -1.15 -12.45 -0.34
C THR A 156 -0.21 -13.38 -1.13
N GLY A 157 0.65 -14.12 -0.42
CA GLY A 157 1.44 -15.19 -1.03
C GLY A 157 2.59 -15.64 -0.14
N PRO A 158 3.09 -16.87 -0.33
CA PRO A 158 4.28 -17.35 0.38
C PRO A 158 5.49 -16.49 0.01
N SER A 159 6.50 -16.40 0.89
CA SER A 159 7.71 -15.61 0.64
C SER A 159 8.45 -16.00 -0.64
N SER A 160 8.28 -17.24 -1.11
CA SER A 160 8.85 -17.71 -2.38
C SER A 160 8.11 -17.19 -3.62
N HIS A 161 6.84 -16.82 -3.50
CA HIS A 161 6.00 -16.31 -4.58
C HIS A 161 4.94 -15.33 -4.05
N PRO A 162 5.36 -14.12 -3.63
CA PRO A 162 4.44 -13.11 -3.11
C PRO A 162 3.48 -12.64 -4.22
N CYS A 163 2.23 -12.35 -3.85
CA CYS A 163 1.24 -11.66 -4.69
C CYS A 163 0.93 -12.38 -6.02
N ARG A 164 0.79 -13.72 -6.01
CA ARG A 164 0.49 -14.53 -7.21
C ARG A 164 -0.76 -14.09 -7.96
N THR A 165 -1.69 -13.45 -7.27
CA THR A 165 -2.93 -12.93 -7.85
C THR A 165 -2.69 -11.79 -8.83
N ILE A 166 -1.50 -11.16 -8.85
CA ILE A 166 -1.07 -10.23 -9.90
C ILE A 166 -0.40 -11.06 -11.04
N PRO A 167 -1.02 -11.19 -12.23
CA PRO A 167 -0.52 -12.08 -13.27
C PRO A 167 0.76 -11.54 -13.95
N ASP A 168 0.81 -10.22 -14.16
CA ASP A 168 1.97 -9.55 -14.74
C ASP A 168 3.15 -9.61 -13.78
N GLN A 169 4.20 -10.32 -14.17
CA GLN A 169 5.39 -10.56 -13.34
C GLN A 169 6.12 -9.26 -12.98
N THR A 170 6.17 -8.29 -13.90
CA THR A 170 6.85 -7.01 -13.67
C THR A 170 6.07 -6.18 -12.65
N LEU A 171 4.76 -6.08 -12.85
CA LEU A 171 3.85 -5.38 -11.95
C LEU A 171 3.85 -6.00 -10.55
N ARG A 172 3.83 -7.33 -10.47
CA ARG A 172 3.93 -8.10 -9.22
C ARG A 172 5.24 -7.81 -8.48
N MET A 173 6.36 -7.79 -9.20
CA MET A 173 7.67 -7.47 -8.60
C MET A 173 7.68 -6.03 -8.06
N LEU A 174 7.20 -5.05 -8.84
CA LEU A 174 7.11 -3.67 -8.39
C LEU A 174 6.23 -3.51 -7.15
N PHE A 175 5.10 -4.21 -7.12
CA PHE A 175 4.19 -4.23 -5.99
C PHE A 175 4.88 -4.80 -4.73
N PHE A 176 5.59 -5.91 -4.88
CA PHE A 176 6.36 -6.51 -3.79
C PHE A 176 7.50 -5.61 -3.30
N LEU A 177 8.29 -5.02 -4.20
CA LEU A 177 9.36 -4.08 -3.82
C LEU A 177 8.80 -2.86 -3.09
N LYS A 178 7.62 -2.39 -3.49
CA LYS A 178 6.93 -1.31 -2.79
C LYS A 178 6.47 -1.71 -1.39
N ALA A 179 6.02 -2.95 -1.21
CA ALA A 179 5.71 -3.50 0.10
C ALA A 179 6.95 -3.65 0.98
N LEU A 180 8.08 -4.12 0.44
CA LEU A 180 9.35 -4.14 1.16
C LEU A 180 9.79 -2.74 1.60
N GLN A 181 9.60 -1.73 0.74
CA GLN A 181 9.82 -0.34 1.14
C GLN A 181 8.89 0.09 2.28
N ALA A 182 7.62 -0.31 2.25
CA ALA A 182 6.62 -0.01 3.28
C ALA A 182 7.00 -0.56 4.66
N MET A 183 7.49 -1.81 4.70
CA MET A 183 7.94 -2.49 5.93
C MET A 183 9.12 -1.78 6.59
N ASN A 184 9.88 -1.01 5.80
CA ASN A 184 11.10 -0.32 6.23
C ASN A 184 10.89 1.13 6.70
N THR A 185 9.64 1.53 6.95
CA THR A 185 9.25 2.86 7.47
C THR A 185 9.62 2.99 8.96
N THR A 186 9.89 4.21 9.40
CA THR A 186 10.42 4.50 10.76
C THR A 186 9.42 4.21 11.88
N CYS A 187 8.11 4.20 11.57
CA CYS A 187 7.03 3.90 12.53
C CYS A 187 6.36 2.54 12.27
N GLU A 188 7.02 1.62 11.56
CA GLU A 188 6.43 0.37 11.02
C GLU A 188 5.14 0.60 10.18
N GLY A 189 4.88 1.84 9.77
CA GLY A 189 3.64 2.24 9.10
C GLY A 189 2.43 2.40 10.03
N ARG A 190 2.58 2.40 11.36
CA ARG A 190 1.42 2.55 12.27
C ARG A 190 0.72 3.90 12.12
N ASN A 191 1.50 4.94 11.85
CA ASN A 191 1.04 6.30 11.63
C ASN A 191 1.78 6.90 10.43
N ALA A 192 1.12 7.80 9.71
CA ALA A 192 1.76 8.67 8.73
C ALA A 192 1.41 10.12 9.03
N ARG A 193 2.40 11.02 9.00
CA ARG A 193 2.21 12.47 9.14
C ARG A 193 1.83 13.09 7.79
N PHE A 194 1.24 14.28 7.78
CA PHE A 194 1.16 15.02 6.53
C PHE A 194 2.54 15.57 6.17
N ARG A 195 2.90 15.48 4.89
CA ARG A 195 4.00 16.28 4.34
C ARG A 195 3.48 17.70 4.21
N LEU A 196 4.04 18.63 4.99
CA LEU A 196 3.81 20.06 4.88
C LEU A 196 4.43 20.62 3.59
#